data_AF-I3TFN9-F1
#
_entry.id   AF-I3TFN9-F1
#
_cell.length_a   1.000
_cell.length_b   1.000
_cell.length_c   1.000
_cell.angle_alpha   90.00
_cell.angle_beta   90.00
_cell.angle_gamma   90.00
#
_symmetry.space_group_name_H-M   'P 1'
#
loop_
_entity.id
_entity.type
_entity.pdbx_description
1 polymer ?
#
loop_
_entity_poly.entity_id
_entity_poly.type
_entity_poly.pdbx_seq_one_letter_code
_entity_poly.pdbx_strand_id
1 'polypeptide(L)'
;MSRSQGSDERRPLLATGRVVGDYETLLRYVELAKERGLKPEDYTLTREDMEYAMRLFEERRSLLEVIDALKRKIAPRLDCRLASEAMRLSKGVVVPDNQACDYVSFLYAGWLVEACETLGLVRLREGWR
;
A
#
# COMPACT_ATOMS: atom_id res chain seq x y z
N MET A 1 22.33 -29.99 -0.60
CA MET A 1 22.30 -28.53 -0.81
C MET A 1 20.88 -28.06 -0.55
N SER A 2 20.57 -27.68 0.69
CA SER A 2 19.25 -27.15 1.05
C SER A 2 19.08 -25.77 0.44
N ARG A 3 18.22 -25.64 -0.56
CA ARG A 3 17.59 -24.36 -0.85
C ARG A 3 16.57 -24.16 0.26
N SER A 4 16.88 -23.27 1.20
CA SER A 4 15.91 -22.73 2.14
C SER A 4 14.71 -22.24 1.33
N GLN A 5 13.55 -22.85 1.54
CA GLN A 5 12.29 -22.23 1.16
C GLN A 5 12.22 -20.93 1.96
N GLY A 6 12.38 -19.80 1.28
CA GLY A 6 12.01 -18.51 1.88
C GLY A 6 10.53 -18.61 2.18
N SER A 7 10.12 -18.26 3.39
CA SER A 7 8.72 -17.99 3.68
C SER A 7 8.18 -17.08 2.57
N ASP A 8 7.22 -17.56 1.80
CA ASP A 8 6.53 -16.77 0.78
C ASP A 8 5.88 -15.58 1.51
N GLU A 9 6.59 -14.46 1.61
CA GLU A 9 6.04 -13.21 2.13
C GLU A 9 4.88 -12.87 1.20
N ARG A 10 3.64 -12.98 1.71
CA ARG A 10 2.46 -12.64 0.93
C ARG A 10 2.54 -11.17 0.56
N ARG A 11 2.49 -10.89 -0.74
CA ARG A 11 2.49 -9.53 -1.28
C ARG A 11 1.35 -9.38 -2.28
N PRO A 12 0.75 -8.18 -2.39
CA PRO A 12 -0.24 -7.93 -3.41
C PRO A 12 0.40 -7.93 -4.81
N LEU A 13 -0.44 -8.02 -5.85
CA LEU A 13 0.03 -8.08 -7.24
C LEU A 13 0.92 -6.87 -7.58
N LEU A 14 2.02 -7.09 -8.30
CA LEU A 14 3.02 -6.07 -8.70
C LEU A 14 3.80 -5.42 -7.55
N ALA A 15 3.63 -5.86 -6.29
CA ALA A 15 4.46 -5.39 -5.20
C ALA A 15 5.84 -6.07 -5.23
N THR A 16 6.88 -5.28 -4.98
CA THR A 16 8.28 -5.71 -4.95
C THR A 16 8.84 -5.79 -3.53
N GLY A 17 8.23 -5.08 -2.59
CA GLY A 17 8.71 -4.94 -1.21
C GLY A 17 9.81 -3.89 -1.02
N ARG A 18 10.10 -3.08 -2.06
CA ARG A 18 11.17 -2.06 -2.01
C ARG A 18 10.78 -0.80 -1.23
N VAL A 19 9.49 -0.48 -1.21
CA VAL A 19 8.90 0.66 -0.49
C VAL A 19 8.21 0.17 0.77
N VAL A 20 7.48 -0.94 0.69
CA VAL A 20 6.77 -1.54 1.82
C VAL A 20 7.32 -2.94 2.09
N GLY A 21 8.09 -3.08 3.18
CA GLY A 21 8.72 -4.36 3.52
C GLY A 21 7.75 -5.45 4.00
N ASP A 22 6.59 -5.07 4.55
CA ASP A 22 5.60 -6.00 5.08
C ASP A 22 4.18 -5.53 4.72
N TYR A 23 3.45 -6.40 4.02
CA TYR A 23 2.10 -6.16 3.51
C TYR A 23 1.00 -6.83 4.32
N GLU A 24 1.30 -7.52 5.42
CA GLU A 24 0.32 -8.33 6.15
C GLU A 24 -0.91 -7.52 6.58
N THR A 25 -0.71 -6.33 7.14
CA THR A 25 -1.82 -5.44 7.53
C THR A 25 -2.67 -5.00 6.34
N LEU A 26 -2.06 -4.69 5.19
CA LEU A 26 -2.79 -4.30 3.99
C LEU A 26 -3.65 -5.45 3.47
N LEU A 27 -3.08 -6.65 3.38
CA LEU A 27 -3.80 -7.84 2.93
C LEU A 27 -4.96 -8.16 3.87
N ARG A 28 -4.73 -8.06 5.19
CA ARG A 28 -5.79 -8.23 6.18
C ARG A 28 -6.91 -7.21 6.03
N TYR A 29 -6.57 -5.95 5.78
CA TYR A 29 -7.57 -4.91 5.52
C TYR A 29 -8.43 -5.24 4.30
N VAL A 30 -7.80 -5.68 3.20
CA VAL A 30 -8.51 -6.09 1.97
C VAL A 30 -9.45 -7.28 2.23
N GLU A 31 -8.99 -8.28 2.99
CA GLU A 31 -9.83 -9.43 3.39
C GLU A 31 -11.06 -8.96 4.18
N LEU A 32 -10.87 -8.15 5.21
CA LEU A 32 -11.96 -7.61 6.03
C LEU A 32 -12.93 -6.75 5.21
N ALA A 33 -12.41 -5.87 4.35
CA ALA A 33 -13.23 -5.02 3.48
C ALA A 33 -14.13 -5.86 2.56
N LYS A 34 -13.57 -6.94 1.98
CA LYS A 34 -14.31 -7.89 1.16
C LYS A 34 -15.37 -8.64 1.97
N GLU A 35 -15.04 -9.11 3.17
CA GLU A 35 -15.98 -9.79 4.07
C GLU A 35 -17.15 -8.89 4.50
N ARG A 36 -16.91 -7.59 4.62
CA ARG A 36 -17.93 -6.58 4.93
C ARG A 36 -18.76 -6.15 3.72
N GLY A 37 -18.47 -6.68 2.52
CA GLY A 37 -19.20 -6.35 1.30
C GLY A 37 -18.95 -4.92 0.80
N LEU A 38 -17.81 -4.32 1.14
CA LEU A 38 -17.41 -3.04 0.54
C LEU A 38 -17.18 -3.21 -0.97
N LYS A 39 -17.22 -2.11 -1.72
CA LYS A 39 -17.00 -2.19 -3.16
C LYS A 39 -15.50 -2.31 -3.45
N PRO A 40 -15.08 -3.05 -4.50
CA PRO A 40 -13.67 -3.22 -4.84
C PRO A 40 -12.88 -1.91 -4.95
N GLU A 41 -13.49 -0.85 -5.47
CA GLU A 41 -12.88 0.47 -5.58
C GLU A 41 -12.49 1.12 -4.23
N ASP A 42 -13.14 0.72 -3.14
CA ASP A 42 -12.87 1.27 -1.80
C ASP A 42 -11.57 0.67 -1.22
N TYR A 43 -11.27 -0.58 -1.54
CA TYR A 43 -10.16 -1.34 -0.94
C TYR A 43 -9.13 -1.88 -1.95
N THR A 44 -9.21 -1.55 -3.23
CA THR A 44 -8.15 -1.90 -4.21
C THR A 44 -7.50 -0.64 -4.78
N LEU A 45 -6.46 -0.80 -5.60
CA LEU A 45 -5.91 0.30 -6.39
C LEU A 45 -6.74 0.46 -7.66
N THR A 46 -7.14 1.70 -7.94
CA THR A 46 -7.93 2.03 -9.12
C THR A 46 -7.06 2.50 -10.27
N ARG A 47 -7.63 2.57 -11.48
CA ARG A 47 -6.97 3.21 -12.63
C ARG A 47 -6.65 4.68 -12.35
N GLU A 48 -7.55 5.38 -11.67
CA GLU A 48 -7.36 6.79 -11.29
C GLU A 48 -6.21 6.99 -10.31
N ASP A 49 -5.97 6.01 -9.42
CA ASP A 49 -4.81 6.02 -8.53
C ASP A 49 -3.52 5.94 -9.34
N MET A 50 -3.44 5.03 -10.32
CA MET A 50 -2.28 4.90 -11.20
C MET A 50 -2.03 6.16 -12.04
N GLU A 51 -3.08 6.71 -12.66
CA GLU A 51 -2.97 7.95 -13.45
C GLU A 51 -2.53 9.13 -12.58
N TYR A 52 -2.98 9.21 -11.32
CA TYR A 52 -2.53 10.23 -10.39
C TYR A 52 -1.06 10.04 -10.00
N ALA A 53 -0.63 8.82 -9.70
CA ALA A 53 0.77 8.51 -9.41
C ALA A 53 1.68 8.93 -10.57
N MET A 54 1.32 8.55 -11.81
CA MET A 54 2.08 8.92 -13.02
C MET A 54 2.29 10.43 -13.14
N ARG A 55 1.22 11.23 -12.96
CA ARG A 55 1.32 12.70 -13.00
C ARG A 55 2.27 13.26 -11.93
N LEU A 56 2.23 12.72 -10.71
CA LEU A 56 3.13 13.15 -9.64
C LEU A 56 4.61 12.86 -9.98
N PHE A 57 4.90 11.74 -10.63
CA PHE A 57 6.25 11.43 -11.08
C PHE A 57 6.70 12.29 -12.27
N GLU A 58 5.79 12.62 -13.20
CA GLU A 58 6.06 13.56 -14.31
C GLU A 58 6.41 14.96 -13.81
N GLU A 59 5.79 15.40 -12.70
CA GLU A 59 6.11 16.65 -12.00
C GLU A 59 7.48 16.65 -11.30
N ARG A 60 8.26 15.56 -11.39
CA ARG A 60 9.58 15.38 -10.75
C ARG A 60 9.56 15.56 -9.23
N ARG A 61 8.44 15.22 -8.59
CA ARG A 61 8.32 15.15 -7.13
C ARG A 61 9.31 14.13 -6.56
N SER A 62 9.78 14.37 -5.34
CA SER A 62 10.51 13.35 -4.57
C SER A 62 9.59 12.19 -4.19
N LEU A 63 10.16 11.00 -3.92
CA LEU A 63 9.37 9.83 -3.51
C LEU A 63 8.51 10.12 -2.26
N LEU A 64 9.05 10.86 -1.30
CA LEU A 64 8.32 11.25 -0.09
C LEU A 64 7.09 12.10 -0.43
N GLU A 65 7.24 13.12 -1.29
CA GLU A 65 6.12 13.96 -1.73
C GLU A 65 5.07 13.16 -2.51
N VAL A 66 5.50 12.21 -3.34
CA VAL A 66 4.59 11.31 -4.06
C VAL A 66 3.79 10.49 -3.05
N ILE A 67 4.44 9.83 -2.09
CA ILE A 67 3.77 9.03 -1.07
C ILE A 67 2.77 9.87 -0.28
N ASP A 68 3.14 11.07 0.17
CA ASP A 68 2.23 11.95 0.93
C ASP A 68 1.03 12.44 0.11
N ALA A 69 1.22 12.68 -1.20
CA ALA A 69 0.12 13.02 -2.09
C ALA A 69 -0.82 11.82 -2.31
N LEU A 70 -0.27 10.62 -2.51
CA LEU A 70 -1.04 9.38 -2.67
C LEU A 70 -1.82 9.03 -1.39
N LYS A 71 -1.19 9.12 -0.21
CA LYS A 71 -1.87 8.93 1.08
C LYS A 71 -3.11 9.81 1.21
N ARG A 72 -2.98 11.11 0.89
CA ARG A 72 -4.09 12.07 0.95
C ARG A 72 -5.21 11.76 -0.04
N LYS A 73 -4.89 11.23 -1.24
CA LYS A 73 -5.91 10.77 -2.21
C LYS A 73 -6.63 9.52 -1.72
N ILE A 74 -5.92 8.60 -1.06
CA ILE A 74 -6.43 7.26 -0.70
C ILE A 74 -7.15 7.26 0.65
N ALA A 75 -6.70 8.03 1.65
CA ALA A 75 -7.28 8.01 2.98
C ALA A 75 -8.82 8.23 3.02
N PRO A 76 -9.44 9.12 2.21
CA PRO A 76 -10.89 9.35 2.25
C PRO A 76 -11.76 8.14 1.88
N ARG A 77 -11.23 7.14 1.16
CA ARG A 77 -11.95 5.91 0.79
C ARG A 77 -11.76 4.76 1.78
N LEU A 78 -10.87 4.92 2.76
CA LEU A 78 -10.59 3.87 3.73
C LEU A 78 -11.56 3.94 4.93
N ASP A 79 -11.99 2.77 5.40
CA ASP A 79 -12.67 2.64 6.67
C ASP A 79 -11.63 2.54 7.80
N CYS A 80 -11.51 3.61 8.58
CA CYS A 80 -10.52 3.70 9.67
C CYS A 80 -10.71 2.62 10.75
N ARG A 81 -11.94 2.14 10.98
CA ARG A 81 -12.21 1.09 11.96
C ARG A 81 -11.72 -0.25 11.45
N LEU A 82 -11.92 -0.54 10.16
CA LEU A 82 -11.34 -1.73 9.53
C LEU A 82 -9.82 -1.68 9.50
N ALA A 83 -9.22 -0.51 9.31
CA ALA A 83 -7.77 -0.35 9.39
C ALA A 83 -7.24 -0.70 10.80
N SER A 84 -7.91 -0.21 11.85
CA SER A 84 -7.58 -0.53 13.24
C SER A 84 -7.74 -2.02 13.54
N GLU A 85 -8.83 -2.63 13.06
CA GLU A 85 -9.06 -4.07 13.17
C GLU A 85 -7.98 -4.89 12.43
N ALA A 86 -7.58 -4.46 11.24
CA ALA A 86 -6.51 -5.12 10.47
C ALA A 86 -5.17 -5.07 11.22
N MET A 87 -4.81 -3.94 11.83
CA MET A 87 -3.59 -3.81 12.65
C MET A 87 -3.64 -4.71 13.88
N ARG A 88 -4.79 -4.77 14.56
CA ARG A 88 -4.99 -5.66 15.71
C ARG A 88 -4.79 -7.12 15.33
N LEU A 89 -5.35 -7.55 14.20
CA LEU A 89 -5.30 -8.95 13.75
C LEU A 89 -3.95 -9.36 13.16
N SER A 90 -3.25 -8.46 12.48
CA SER A 90 -1.94 -8.77 11.86
C SER A 90 -0.76 -8.54 12.80
N LYS A 91 -0.77 -7.46 13.58
CA LYS A 91 0.37 -7.04 14.41
C LYS A 91 0.15 -7.21 15.91
N GLY A 92 -1.08 -7.53 16.34
CA GLY A 92 -1.42 -7.60 17.77
C GLY A 92 -1.44 -6.25 18.48
N VAL A 93 -1.46 -5.14 17.74
CA VAL A 93 -1.38 -3.77 18.28
C VAL A 93 -2.74 -3.08 18.14
N VAL A 94 -3.14 -2.36 19.17
CA VAL A 94 -4.32 -1.47 19.15
C VAL A 94 -3.82 -0.03 19.05
N VAL A 95 -4.24 0.67 18.00
CA VAL A 95 -3.94 2.09 17.78
C VAL A 95 -5.24 2.86 17.51
N PRO A 96 -5.24 4.19 17.69
CA PRO A 96 -6.36 5.03 17.29
C PRO A 96 -6.69 4.87 15.79
N ASP A 97 -7.98 4.89 15.45
CA ASP A 97 -8.49 4.69 14.08
C ASP A 97 -7.80 5.59 13.04
N ASN A 98 -7.50 6.85 13.39
CA ASN A 98 -6.82 7.78 12.50
C ASN A 98 -5.36 7.38 12.21
N GLN A 99 -4.64 6.85 13.20
CA GLN A 99 -3.27 6.35 13.02
C GLN A 99 -3.27 5.06 12.20
N ALA A 100 -4.24 4.17 12.44
CA ALA A 100 -4.39 2.97 11.63
C ALA A 100 -4.67 3.30 10.16
N CYS A 101 -5.58 4.25 9.91
CA CYS A 101 -5.90 4.69 8.57
C CYS A 101 -4.70 5.36 7.88
N ASP A 102 -3.95 6.21 8.59
CA ASP A 102 -2.73 6.81 8.05
C ASP A 102 -1.71 5.72 7.66
N TYR A 103 -1.52 4.71 8.50
CA TYR A 103 -0.62 3.59 8.22
C TYR A 103 -1.08 2.77 7.01
N VAL A 104 -2.36 2.37 6.95
CA VAL A 104 -2.89 1.61 5.80
C VAL A 104 -2.82 2.44 4.52
N SER A 105 -3.09 3.74 4.57
CA SER A 105 -2.94 4.65 3.42
C SER A 105 -1.51 4.69 2.91
N PHE A 106 -0.52 4.65 3.81
CA PHE A 106 0.90 4.53 3.45
C PHE A 106 1.18 3.20 2.75
N LEU A 107 0.64 2.08 3.25
CA LEU A 107 0.82 0.77 2.61
C LEU A 107 0.25 0.75 1.19
N TYR A 108 -0.93 1.34 0.96
CA TYR A 108 -1.49 1.50 -0.39
C TYR A 108 -0.64 2.41 -1.28
N ALA A 109 -0.17 3.55 -0.76
CA ALA A 109 0.67 4.46 -1.51
C ALA A 109 1.98 3.80 -1.95
N GLY A 110 2.61 3.04 -1.04
CA GLY A 110 3.81 2.26 -1.35
C GLY A 110 3.55 1.14 -2.35
N TRP A 111 2.45 0.39 -2.19
CA TRP A 111 2.02 -0.61 -3.16
C TRP A 111 1.85 -0.01 -4.56
N LEU A 112 1.19 1.15 -4.65
CA LEU A 112 0.94 1.81 -5.93
C LEU A 112 2.24 2.25 -6.61
N VAL A 113 3.19 2.79 -5.85
CA VAL A 113 4.51 3.15 -6.38
C VAL A 113 5.26 1.92 -6.91
N GLU A 114 5.27 0.82 -6.15
CA GLU A 114 5.90 -0.43 -6.58
C GLU A 114 5.22 -1.01 -7.83
N ALA A 115 3.89 -0.92 -7.91
CA ALA A 115 3.14 -1.37 -9.07
C ALA A 115 3.46 -0.53 -10.32
N CYS A 116 3.50 0.79 -10.19
CA CYS A 116 3.91 1.69 -11.28
C CYS A 116 5.34 1.41 -11.74
N GLU A 117 6.26 1.12 -10.82
CA GLU A 117 7.64 0.75 -11.18
C GLU A 117 7.69 -0.59 -11.92
N THR A 118 6.98 -1.60 -11.40
CA THR A 118 6.93 -2.95 -11.99
C THR A 118 6.35 -2.92 -13.42
N LEU A 119 5.39 -2.02 -13.67
CA LEU A 119 4.81 -1.79 -14.99
C LEU A 119 5.69 -0.93 -15.92
N GLY A 120 6.84 -0.45 -15.45
CA GLY A 120 7.74 0.40 -16.22
C GLY A 120 7.23 1.82 -16.43
N LEU A 121 6.20 2.25 -15.70
CA LEU A 121 5.62 3.60 -15.80
C LEU A 121 6.49 4.65 -15.11
N VAL A 122 7.22 4.23 -14.08
CA VAL A 122 8.12 5.08 -13.29
C VAL A 122 9.40 4.30 -13.00
N ARG A 123 10.50 5.00 -12.69
CA ARG A 123 11.76 4.37 -12.28
C ARG A 123 12.19 4.94 -10.94
N LEU A 124 12.17 4.12 -9.89
CA LEU A 124 12.75 4.55 -8.62
C LEU A 124 14.26 4.57 -8.79
N ARG A 125 14.87 5.69 -8.40
CA ARG A 125 16.32 5.77 -8.30
C ARG A 125 16.75 5.03 -7.05
N GLU A 126 17.69 4.10 -7.19
CA GLU A 126 18.38 3.54 -6.03
C GLU A 126 19.11 4.68 -5.33
N GLY A 127 18.70 5.01 -4.10
CA GLY A 127 19.52 5.78 -3.20
C GLY A 127 20.81 5.02 -2.93
N TRP A 128 21.94 5.72 -2.91
CA TRP A 128 23.27 5.14 -2.71
C TRP A 128 23.28 4.19 -1.51
N ARG A 129 23.84 2.99 -1.72
CA ARG A 129 24.21 2.04 -0.66
C ARG A 129 25.40 2.55 0.13
#